data_AF-B1T1D2-F1
#
_entry.id   AF-B1T1D2-F1
#
_cell.length_a   1.000
_cell.length_b   1.000
_cell.length_c   1.000
_cell.angle_alpha   90.00
_cell.angle_beta   90.00
_cell.angle_gamma   90.00
#
_symmetry.space_group_name_H-M   'P 1'
#
loop_
_entity.id
_entity.type
_entity.pdbx_description
1 polymer ?
#
loop_
_entity_poly.entity_id
_entity_poly.type
_entity_poly.pdbx_seq_one_letter_code
_entity_poly.pdbx_strand_id
1 'polypeptide(L)' 'MGRLIEDLPEQYREWTVDFGDSGYLARYRFDGDAVTILAVRHQREAGY' A
#
# COMPACT_ATOMS: atom_id res chain seq x y z
N MET A 1 -1.82 -10.13 -4.59
CA MET A 1 -2.48 -9.55 -3.38
C MET A 1 -1.43 -8.75 -2.61
N GLY A 2 -1.78 -7.60 -2.03
CA GLY A 2 -0.80 -6.73 -1.36
C GLY A 2 -0.15 -7.38 -0.14
N ARG A 3 1.06 -6.92 0.22
CA ARG A 3 1.81 -7.39 1.38
C ARG A 3 1.10 -6.95 2.66
N LEU A 4 1.16 -7.80 3.69
CA LEU A 4 0.70 -7.43 5.03
C LEU A 4 1.62 -6.36 5.60
N ILE A 5 1.06 -5.48 6.42
CA ILE A 5 1.82 -4.50 7.19
C ILE A 5 1.99 -5.08 8.59
N GLU A 6 3.22 -5.12 9.08
CA GLU A 6 3.52 -5.61 10.44
C GLU A 6 2.74 -4.78 11.48
N ASP A 7 2.33 -5.45 12.56
CA ASP A 7 1.54 -4.89 13.65
C ASP A 7 0.15 -4.33 13.28
N LEU A 8 -0.35 -4.58 12.06
CA LEU A 8 -1.72 -4.23 11.66
C LEU A 8 -2.57 -5.47 11.35
N PRO A 9 -3.90 -5.39 11.53
CA PRO A 9 -4.81 -6.45 11.11
C PRO A 9 -4.69 -6.76 9.59
N GLU A 10 -5.00 -8.00 9.20
CA GLU A 10 -4.79 -8.52 7.82
C GLU A 10 -5.54 -7.78 6.70
N GLN A 11 -6.56 -7.01 7.08
CA GLN A 11 -7.28 -6.10 6.20
C GLN A 11 -6.40 -4.95 5.70
N TYR A 12 -5.34 -4.58 6.42
CA TYR A 12 -4.41 -3.51 6.05
C TYR A 12 -3.23 -4.08 5.27
N ARG A 13 -3.04 -3.53 4.07
CA ARG A 13 -2.06 -4.03 3.12
C ARG A 13 -1.35 -2.88 2.44
N GLU A 14 -0.16 -3.18 1.95
CA GLU A 14 0.59 -2.32 1.05
C GLU A 14 0.76 -2.99 -0.31
N TRP A 15 0.75 -2.17 -1.35
CA TRP A 15 0.99 -2.58 -2.71
C TRP A 15 2.01 -1.66 -3.36
N THR A 16 3.11 -2.25 -3.81
CA THR A 16 4.08 -1.57 -4.67
C THR A 16 3.50 -1.47 -6.08
N VAL A 17 3.34 -0.24 -6.55
CA VAL A 17 2.91 0.08 -7.90
C VAL A 17 4.13 0.48 -8.70
N ASP A 18 4.45 -0.32 -9.71
CA ASP A 18 5.55 -0.04 -10.63
C ASP A 18 5.09 0.98 -11.68
N PHE A 19 5.33 2.26 -11.39
CA PHE A 19 4.94 3.38 -12.23
C PHE A 19 5.95 4.53 -12.10
N GLY A 20 6.39 5.07 -13.23
CA GLY A 20 7.41 6.12 -13.29
C GLY A 20 8.82 5.59 -13.00
N ASP A 21 9.73 6.51 -12.65
CA ASP A 21 11.16 6.24 -12.49
C ASP A 21 11.53 5.52 -11.17
N SER A 22 10.64 5.56 -10.18
CA SER A 22 10.92 5.03 -8.84
C SER A 22 9.73 4.39 -8.13
N GLY A 23 8.60 4.21 -8.79
CA GLY A 23 7.45 3.52 -8.22
C GLY A 23 6.76 4.24 -7.06
N TYR A 24 5.61 3.68 -6.67
CA TYR A 24 4.77 4.17 -5.60
C TYR A 24 4.41 3.05 -4.64
N LEU A 25 4.09 3.42 -3.40
CA LEU A 25 3.55 2.53 -2.39
C LEU A 25 2.13 3.00 -2.05
N ALA A 26 1.15 2.16 -2.36
CA ALA A 26 -0.24 2.37 -1.96
C ALA A 26 -0.54 1.54 -0.71
N ARG A 27 -1.00 2.21 0.36
CA ARG A 27 -1.58 1.53 1.53
C ARG A 27 -3.08 1.53 1.41
N TYR A 28 -3.69 0.39 1.66
CA TYR A 28 -5.13 0.24 1.56
C TYR A 28 -5.67 -0.68 2.66
N ARG A 29 -6.97 -0.55 2.89
CA ARG A 29 -7.77 -1.47 3.71
C ARG A 29 -8.76 -2.19 2.82
N PHE A 30 -8.85 -3.52 2.92
CA PHE A 30 -9.88 -4.32 2.27
C PHE A 30 -10.82 -4.91 3.32
N ASP A 31 -12.12 -4.62 3.22
CA ASP A 31 -13.13 -5.08 4.17
C ASP A 31 -14.02 -6.23 3.64
N GLY A 32 -13.70 -6.76 2.46
CA GLY A 32 -14.45 -7.83 1.79
C GLY A 32 -15.27 -7.32 0.61
N ASP A 33 -15.81 -6.10 0.71
CA ASP A 33 -16.68 -5.50 -0.31
C ASP A 33 -16.03 -4.30 -0.99
N ALA A 34 -15.17 -3.57 -0.27
CA ALA A 34 -14.54 -2.37 -0.74
C ALA A 34 -13.04 -2.32 -0.43
N VAL A 35 -12.31 -1.61 -1.29
CA VAL A 35 -10.92 -1.23 -1.07
C VAL A 35 -10.89 0.27 -0.78
N THR A 36 -10.46 0.64 0.42
CA THR A 36 -10.23 2.05 0.77
C THR A 36 -8.74 2.35 0.68
N ILE A 37 -8.35 3.29 -0.18
CA ILE A 37 -6.96 3.77 -0.27
C ILE A 37 -6.71 4.74 0.88
N LEU A 38 -5.75 4.41 1.74
CA LEU A 38 -5.40 5.20 2.93
C LEU A 38 -4.31 6.22 2.63
N ALA A 39 -3.34 5.84 1.81
CA ALA A 39 -2.26 6.70 1.38
C ALA A 39 -1.63 6.18 0.08
N VAL A 40 -1.14 7.12 -0.72
CA VAL A 40 -0.22 6.83 -1.84
C VAL A 40 1.02 7.67 -1.60
N ARG A 41 2.19 7.03 -1.62
CA ARG A 41 3.49 7.69 -1.40
C ARG A 41 4.45 7.32 -2.50
N HIS A 42 5.29 8.25 -2.90
CA HIS A 42 6.39 7.93 -3.80
C HIS A 42 7.47 7.14 -3.03
N GLN A 43 8.12 6.13 -3.63
CA GLN A 43 9.09 5.31 -2.86
C GLN A 43 10.23 6.14 -2.28
N ARG A 44 10.68 7.19 -2.99
CA ARG A 44 11.70 8.13 -2.50
C ARG A 44 11.29 8.87 -1.22
N GLU A 45 9.99 9.03 -0.97
CA GLU A 45 9.44 9.68 0.23
C GLU A 45 9.15 8.67 1.35
N ALA A 46 9.01 7.39 1.01
CA ALA A 46 8.67 6.32 1.94
C ALA A 46 9.90 5.74 2.66
N GLY A 47 11.12 6.18 2.32
CA GLY A 47 12.37 5.71 2.92
C GLY A 47 12.81 4.32 2.44
N TYR A 48 12.44 3.95 1.21
CA TYR A 48 12.87 2.72 0.55
C TYR A 48 14.14 2.95 -0.29
#